data_AF-A0A9Q6I6Y6-F1
#
_entry.id   AF-A0A9Q6I6Y6-F1
#
_cell.length_a   1.000
_cell.length_b   1.000
_cell.length_c   1.000
_cell.angle_alpha   90.00
_cell.angle_beta   90.00
_cell.angle_gamma   90.00
#
_symmetry.space_group_name_H-M   'P 1'
#
loop_
_entity.id
_entity.type
_entity.pdbx_description
1 polymer ?
#
loop_
_entity_poly.entity_id
_entity_poly.type
_entity_poly.pdbx_seq_one_letter_code
_entity_poly.pdbx_strand_id
1 'polypeptide(L)'
;MLMQLKRTLELSKMVNEKMSTDDADELEQLKDNMKDLMVSPIGWHTMGIPLLISFVLSLLAFTVPQTSIWETVFSLMAWPDKALSGGVIVTGFIYCLVMFPSLTLIARGNHTALKTYINLIYFTLAVVAIYFLKTLISALFGGSVTTFTLISSCIGMVFVLVALSCLNSHLFFKSNAFYLHNRVWRKQLKLRNKTHSK
;
A
#
# COMPACT_ATOMS: atom_id res chain seq x y z
N MET A 1 -4.30 -15.20 8.53
CA MET A 1 -5.27 -14.17 8.10
C MET A 1 -4.86 -13.37 6.85
N LEU A 2 -3.62 -13.47 6.30
CA LEU A 2 -3.16 -12.69 5.13
C LEU A 2 -2.99 -13.53 3.84
N MET A 3 -3.84 -14.54 3.65
CA MET A 3 -3.66 -15.55 2.61
C MET A 3 -3.70 -14.95 1.19
N GLN A 4 -4.62 -14.03 0.91
CA GLN A 4 -4.72 -13.43 -0.43
C GLN A 4 -3.58 -12.44 -0.69
N LEU A 5 -3.14 -11.70 0.33
CA LEU A 5 -2.00 -10.80 0.21
C LEU A 5 -0.72 -11.58 -0.15
N LYS A 6 -0.49 -12.71 0.53
CA LYS A 6 0.63 -13.62 0.25
C LYS A 6 0.56 -14.15 -1.19
N ARG A 7 -0.60 -14.66 -1.62
CA ARG A 7 -0.83 -15.11 -3.00
C ARG A 7 -0.59 -14.01 -4.02
N THR A 8 -1.01 -12.78 -3.73
CA THR A 8 -0.80 -11.61 -4.60
C THR A 8 0.69 -11.30 -4.77
N LEU A 9 1.46 -11.34 -3.68
CA LEU A 9 2.90 -11.15 -3.70
C LEU A 9 3.62 -12.27 -4.45
N GLU A 10 3.26 -13.53 -4.21
CA GLU A 10 3.82 -14.70 -4.89
C GLU A 10 3.54 -14.66 -6.39
N LEU A 11 2.29 -14.34 -6.78
CA LEU A 11 1.90 -14.15 -8.18
C LEU A 11 2.73 -13.06 -8.84
N SER A 12 2.88 -11.91 -8.19
CA SER A 12 3.66 -10.78 -8.69
C SER A 12 5.14 -11.12 -8.82
N LYS A 13 5.71 -11.88 -7.88
CA LYS A 13 7.09 -12.36 -7.92
C LYS A 13 7.31 -13.33 -9.08
N MET A 14 6.45 -14.35 -9.20
CA MET A 14 6.52 -15.36 -10.26
C MET A 14 6.43 -14.73 -11.66
N VAL A 15 5.49 -13.79 -11.88
CA VAL A 15 5.39 -13.08 -13.16
C VAL A 15 6.66 -12.26 -13.41
N ASN A 16 7.21 -11.60 -12.40
CA ASN A 16 8.42 -10.81 -12.56
C ASN A 16 9.65 -11.65 -12.94
N GLU A 17 9.75 -12.88 -12.42
CA GLU A 17 10.78 -13.85 -12.78
C GLU A 17 10.57 -14.36 -14.21
N LYS A 18 9.36 -14.85 -14.55
CA LYS A 18 9.07 -15.35 -15.90
C LYS A 18 9.17 -14.28 -16.98
N MET A 19 8.96 -13.01 -16.63
CA MET A 19 9.13 -11.88 -17.56
C MET A 19 10.59 -11.62 -17.99
N SER A 20 11.60 -12.32 -17.45
CA SER A 20 12.98 -12.19 -17.93
C SER A 20 13.22 -12.84 -19.30
N THR A 21 12.36 -13.78 -19.71
CA THR A 21 12.42 -14.44 -21.03
C THR A 21 11.96 -13.50 -22.15
N ASP A 22 12.54 -13.62 -23.34
CA ASP A 22 12.07 -12.94 -24.55
C ASP A 22 11.31 -13.88 -25.50
N ASP A 23 11.02 -15.10 -25.05
CA ASP A 23 10.19 -16.07 -25.78
C ASP A 23 8.72 -15.59 -25.85
N ALA A 24 8.18 -15.53 -27.07
CA ALA A 24 6.82 -15.07 -27.33
C ALA A 24 5.76 -16.05 -26.80
N ASP A 25 6.02 -17.36 -26.89
CA ASP A 25 5.08 -18.41 -26.51
C ASP A 25 4.96 -18.50 -24.98
N GLU A 26 6.09 -18.40 -24.26
CA GLU A 26 6.11 -18.32 -22.80
C GLU A 26 5.37 -17.08 -22.28
N LEU A 27 5.53 -15.93 -22.95
CA LEU A 27 4.83 -14.70 -22.61
C LEU A 27 3.33 -14.80 -22.90
N GLU A 28 2.92 -15.50 -23.95
CA GLU A 28 1.51 -15.75 -24.27
C GLU A 28 0.85 -16.64 -23.24
N GLN A 29 1.49 -17.76 -22.87
CA GLN A 29 1.02 -18.60 -21.78
C GLN A 29 0.94 -17.84 -20.46
N LEU A 30 1.93 -16.98 -20.15
CA LEU A 30 1.92 -16.17 -18.94
C LEU A 30 0.74 -15.18 -18.91
N LYS A 31 0.43 -14.57 -20.05
CA LYS A 31 -0.72 -13.67 -20.24
C LYS A 31 -2.03 -14.43 -20.06
N ASP A 32 -2.19 -15.60 -20.69
CA ASP A 32 -3.41 -16.40 -20.62
C ASP A 32 -3.67 -16.91 -19.19
N ASN A 33 -2.63 -17.36 -18.50
CA ASN A 33 -2.73 -17.71 -17.07
C ASN A 33 -3.25 -16.54 -16.22
N MET A 34 -2.90 -15.29 -16.53
CA MET A 34 -3.43 -14.13 -15.80
C MET A 34 -4.90 -13.89 -16.15
N LYS A 35 -5.30 -14.10 -17.41
CA LYS A 35 -6.68 -13.98 -17.87
C LYS A 35 -7.59 -14.98 -17.16
N ASP A 36 -7.12 -16.21 -16.97
CA ASP A 36 -7.86 -17.24 -16.23
C ASP A 36 -8.07 -16.87 -14.77
N LEU A 37 -7.08 -16.24 -14.12
CA LEU A 37 -7.20 -15.77 -12.73
C LEU A 37 -8.22 -14.63 -12.57
N MET A 38 -8.55 -13.89 -13.63
CA MET A 38 -9.55 -12.82 -13.57
C MET A 38 -10.98 -13.40 -13.58
N VAL A 39 -11.20 -14.57 -14.18
CA VAL A 39 -12.47 -15.35 -14.32
C VAL A 39 -13.63 -14.60 -15.02
N SER A 40 -13.62 -13.26 -15.03
CA SER A 40 -14.62 -12.38 -15.66
C SER A 40 -13.95 -11.01 -15.90
N PRO A 41 -14.37 -10.20 -16.90
CA PRO A 41 -13.85 -8.84 -17.03
C PRO A 41 -14.15 -8.08 -15.75
N ILE A 42 -13.12 -7.86 -14.94
CA ILE A 42 -13.19 -6.90 -13.84
C ILE A 42 -13.63 -5.60 -14.49
N GLY A 43 -14.83 -5.12 -14.13
CA GLY A 43 -15.32 -3.86 -14.64
C GLY A 43 -14.25 -2.80 -14.47
N TRP A 44 -14.00 -1.99 -15.51
CA TRP A 44 -12.92 -1.00 -15.50
C TRP A 44 -12.99 -0.07 -14.26
N HIS A 45 -14.20 0.10 -13.70
CA HIS A 45 -14.46 0.87 -12.49
C HIS A 45 -14.02 0.19 -11.18
N THR A 46 -13.99 -1.14 -11.06
CA THR A 46 -13.69 -1.85 -9.80
C THR A 46 -12.22 -2.23 -9.60
N MET A 47 -11.43 -2.07 -10.65
CA MET A 47 -10.05 -2.55 -10.74
C MET A 47 -9.05 -1.77 -9.87
N GLY A 48 -9.32 -0.49 -9.61
CA GLY A 48 -8.48 0.36 -8.74
C GLY A 48 -9.00 0.50 -7.31
N ILE A 49 -10.26 0.13 -7.07
CA ILE A 49 -11.00 0.51 -5.84
C ILE A 49 -10.31 -0.01 -4.57
N PRO A 50 -9.94 -1.29 -4.43
CA PRO A 50 -9.32 -1.77 -3.19
C PRO A 50 -8.02 -1.06 -2.87
N LEU A 51 -7.24 -0.73 -3.90
CA LEU A 51 -5.95 -0.09 -3.76
C LEU A 51 -6.10 1.40 -3.41
N LEU A 52 -7.06 2.10 -4.03
CA LEU A 52 -7.39 3.49 -3.71
C LEU A 52 -7.97 3.64 -2.30
N ILE A 53 -8.90 2.77 -1.91
CA ILE A 53 -9.46 2.77 -0.54
C ILE A 53 -8.35 2.51 0.47
N SER A 54 -7.51 1.50 0.21
CA SER A 54 -6.35 1.19 1.05
C SER A 54 -5.43 2.42 1.19
N PHE A 55 -5.18 3.14 0.09
CA PHE A 55 -4.33 4.34 0.09
C PHE A 55 -4.92 5.45 0.96
N VAL A 56 -6.18 5.83 0.74
CA VAL A 56 -6.83 6.92 1.48
C VAL A 56 -6.90 6.59 2.97
N LEU A 57 -7.30 5.37 3.32
CA LEU A 57 -7.40 4.94 4.72
C LEU A 57 -6.02 4.89 5.39
N SER A 58 -4.98 4.43 4.69
CA SER A 58 -3.62 4.43 5.23
C SER A 58 -3.08 5.83 5.45
N LEU A 59 -3.41 6.79 4.57
CA LEU A 59 -3.04 8.19 4.72
C LEU A 59 -3.72 8.83 5.94
N LEU A 60 -5.02 8.60 6.10
CA LEU A 60 -5.77 9.08 7.27
C LEU A 60 -5.25 8.45 8.56
N ALA A 61 -5.03 7.13 8.56
CA ALA A 61 -4.47 6.42 9.70
C ALA A 61 -3.08 6.95 10.09
N PHE A 62 -2.20 7.20 9.12
CA PHE A 62 -0.86 7.73 9.38
C PHE A 62 -0.88 9.14 9.96
N THR A 63 -1.89 9.95 9.62
CA THR A 63 -2.01 11.35 10.06
C THR A 63 -2.40 11.46 11.54
N VAL A 64 -3.28 10.57 12.03
CA VAL A 64 -3.77 10.57 13.42
C VAL A 64 -2.65 10.67 14.47
N PRO A 65 -1.60 9.82 14.45
CA PRO A 65 -0.57 9.84 15.48
C PRO A 65 0.51 10.92 15.29
N GLN A 66 0.54 11.65 14.16
CA GLN A 66 1.67 12.53 13.81
C GLN A 66 1.96 13.61 14.84
N THR A 67 0.91 14.29 15.33
CA THR A 67 1.08 15.38 16.30
C THR A 67 1.71 14.87 17.60
N SER A 68 1.18 13.77 18.14
CA SER A 68 1.71 13.18 19.39
C SER A 68 3.15 12.67 19.25
N ILE A 69 3.51 12.14 18.08
CA ILE A 69 4.88 11.70 17.80
C ILE A 69 5.82 12.90 17.80
N TRP A 70 5.46 13.96 17.08
CA TRP A 70 6.30 15.14 16.98
C TRP A 70 6.40 15.90 18.30
N GLU A 71 5.35 15.96 19.11
CA GLU A 71 5.42 16.50 20.48
C GLU A 71 6.43 15.72 21.34
N THR A 72 6.45 14.39 21.20
CA THR A 72 7.39 13.52 21.93
C THR A 72 8.82 13.74 21.44
N VAL A 73 9.05 13.91 20.13
CA VAL A 73 10.37 14.17 19.55
C VAL A 73 10.89 15.56 19.96
N PHE A 74 10.05 16.58 19.89
CA PHE A 74 10.41 17.96 20.23
C PHE A 74 10.76 18.12 21.70
N SER A 75 9.96 17.51 22.59
CA SER A 75 10.25 17.50 24.02
C SER A 75 11.57 16.78 24.34
N LEU A 76 11.87 15.67 23.65
CA LEU A 76 13.13 14.93 23.83
C LEU A 76 14.36 15.73 23.35
N MET A 77 14.21 16.53 22.30
CA MET A 77 15.29 17.33 21.71
C MET A 77 15.39 18.75 22.30
N ALA A 78 14.51 19.11 23.25
CA ALA A 78 14.37 20.46 23.81
C ALA A 78 14.23 21.55 22.72
N TRP A 79 13.52 21.24 21.63
CA TRP A 79 13.31 22.15 20.51
C TRP A 79 12.12 23.08 20.74
N PRO A 80 12.12 24.30 20.17
CA PRO A 80 11.03 25.25 20.33
C PRO A 80 9.73 24.77 19.64
N ASP A 81 8.61 24.85 20.36
CA ASP A 81 7.29 24.37 19.94
C ASP A 81 6.79 24.96 18.60
N LYS A 82 7.29 26.15 18.22
CA LYS A 82 6.92 26.84 16.97
C LYS A 82 7.26 26.04 15.71
N ALA A 83 8.15 25.04 15.79
CA ALA A 83 8.53 24.20 14.65
C ALA A 83 7.82 22.82 14.61
N LEU A 84 6.90 22.53 15.53
CA LEU A 84 6.14 21.27 15.59
C LEU A 84 5.42 20.96 14.27
N SER A 85 4.77 21.98 13.69
CA SER A 85 4.05 21.87 12.41
C SER A 85 4.99 21.53 11.25
N GLY A 86 6.24 22.00 11.29
CA GLY A 86 7.25 21.68 10.29
C GLY A 86 7.54 20.18 10.23
N GLY A 87 7.66 19.53 11.39
CA GLY A 87 7.86 18.08 11.48
C GLY A 87 6.71 17.30 10.84
N VAL A 88 5.48 17.59 11.26
CA VAL A 88 4.26 16.91 10.77
C VAL A 88 4.10 17.08 9.26
N ILE A 89 4.34 18.30 8.75
CA ILE A 89 4.23 18.60 7.32
C ILE A 89 5.30 17.82 6.54
N VAL A 90 6.56 17.85 6.99
CA VAL A 90 7.67 17.16 6.31
C VAL A 90 7.44 15.64 6.27
N THR A 91 7.05 15.01 7.38
CA THR A 91 6.78 13.56 7.38
C THR A 91 5.58 13.19 6.51
N GLY A 92 4.52 14.00 6.53
CA GLY A 92 3.36 13.84 5.65
C GLY A 92 3.75 13.92 4.18
N PHE A 93 4.55 14.91 3.79
CA PHE A 93 5.04 15.04 2.41
C PHE A 93 5.90 13.85 1.99
N ILE A 94 6.86 13.41 2.82
CA ILE A 94 7.70 12.25 2.53
C ILE A 94 6.83 11.00 2.36
N TYR A 95 5.86 10.78 3.26
CA TYR A 95 4.95 9.65 3.18
C TYR A 95 4.15 9.64 1.87
N CYS A 96 3.60 10.79 1.47
CA CYS A 96 2.91 10.96 0.19
C CYS A 96 3.84 10.73 -1.01
N LEU A 97 5.07 11.25 -0.96
CA LEU A 97 6.07 11.10 -2.03
C LEU A 97 6.47 9.65 -2.26
N VAL A 98 6.34 8.77 -1.27
CA VAL A 98 6.59 7.32 -1.47
C VAL A 98 5.30 6.59 -1.84
N MET A 99 4.16 6.93 -1.22
CA MET A 99 2.88 6.25 -1.44
C MET A 99 2.31 6.47 -2.86
N PHE A 100 2.32 7.71 -3.36
CA PHE A 100 1.76 8.03 -4.68
C PHE A 100 2.51 7.34 -5.84
N PRO A 101 3.84 7.39 -5.93
CA PRO A 101 4.57 6.66 -6.96
C PRO A 101 4.36 5.15 -6.83
N SER A 102 4.33 4.61 -5.61
CA SER A 102 4.08 3.19 -5.37
C SER A 102 2.73 2.76 -5.96
N LEU A 103 1.66 3.54 -5.74
CA LEU A 103 0.34 3.31 -6.30
C LEU A 103 0.37 3.21 -7.83
N THR A 104 0.99 4.19 -8.50
CA THR A 104 1.06 4.22 -9.97
C THR A 104 1.89 3.06 -10.53
N LEU A 105 2.98 2.68 -9.85
CA LEU A 105 3.83 1.57 -10.26
C LEU A 105 3.16 0.21 -10.04
N ILE A 106 2.36 0.05 -8.97
CA ILE A 106 1.52 -1.14 -8.75
C ILE A 106 0.50 -1.30 -9.88
N ALA A 107 -0.17 -0.22 -10.28
CA ALA A 107 -1.10 -0.24 -11.42
C ALA A 107 -0.40 -0.63 -12.74
N ARG A 108 0.93 -0.44 -12.82
CA ARG A 108 1.78 -0.90 -13.94
C ARG A 108 2.32 -2.32 -13.76
N GLY A 109 1.93 -3.04 -12.71
CA GLY A 109 2.32 -4.42 -12.43
C GLY A 109 3.74 -4.56 -11.86
N ASN A 110 4.27 -3.54 -11.18
CA ASN A 110 5.62 -3.59 -10.60
C ASN A 110 5.63 -4.29 -9.23
N HIS A 111 6.37 -5.39 -9.12
CA HIS A 111 6.51 -6.17 -7.89
C HIS A 111 7.18 -5.39 -6.75
N THR A 112 8.26 -4.67 -7.04
CA THR A 112 9.01 -3.92 -6.02
C THR A 112 8.15 -2.81 -5.42
N ALA A 113 7.34 -2.15 -6.25
CA ALA A 113 6.41 -1.13 -5.79
C ALA A 113 5.32 -1.71 -4.89
N LEU A 114 4.76 -2.88 -5.24
CA LEU A 114 3.79 -3.59 -4.41
C LEU A 114 4.38 -3.94 -3.04
N LYS A 115 5.60 -4.49 -3.02
CA LYS A 115 6.31 -4.81 -1.77
C LYS A 115 6.56 -3.56 -0.92
N THR A 116 7.00 -2.47 -1.54
CA THR A 116 7.28 -1.20 -0.85
C THR A 116 6.02 -0.61 -0.23
N TYR A 117 4.90 -0.62 -0.97
CA TYR A 117 3.60 -0.16 -0.48
C TYR A 117 3.09 -0.98 0.71
N ILE A 118 3.19 -2.31 0.63
CA ILE A 118 2.79 -3.20 1.74
C ILE A 118 3.65 -2.92 2.99
N ASN A 119 4.96 -2.73 2.81
CA ASN A 119 5.86 -2.38 3.92
C ASN A 119 5.48 -1.03 4.54
N LEU A 120 5.09 -0.03 3.74
CA LEU A 120 4.61 1.26 4.24
C LEU A 120 3.32 1.13 5.06
N ILE A 121 2.40 0.24 4.67
CA ILE A 121 1.19 -0.02 5.46
C ILE A 121 1.54 -0.72 6.76
N TYR A 122 2.46 -1.69 6.78
CA TYR A 122 2.92 -2.29 8.02
C TYR A 122 3.62 -1.28 8.94
N PHE A 123 4.41 -0.37 8.36
CA PHE A 123 4.98 0.75 9.11
C PHE A 123 3.89 1.62 9.71
N THR A 124 2.87 1.99 8.93
CA THR A 124 1.71 2.76 9.41
C THR A 124 0.98 2.03 10.53
N LEU A 125 0.77 0.71 10.40
CA LEU A 125 0.18 -0.12 11.43
C LEU A 125 1.01 -0.08 12.72
N ALA A 126 2.33 -0.19 12.62
CA ALA A 126 3.21 -0.11 13.79
C ALA A 126 3.10 1.25 14.49
N VAL A 127 3.14 2.34 13.73
CA VAL A 127 3.02 3.71 14.24
C VAL A 127 1.67 3.91 14.95
N VAL A 128 0.57 3.51 14.33
CA VAL A 128 -0.79 3.62 14.90
C VAL A 128 -0.95 2.72 16.12
N ALA A 129 -0.39 1.50 16.10
CA ALA A 129 -0.45 0.57 17.23
C ALA A 129 0.33 1.10 18.43
N ILE A 130 1.51 1.72 18.23
CA ILE A 130 2.26 2.37 19.30
C ILE A 130 1.46 3.54 19.88
N TYR A 131 0.85 4.37 19.04
CA TYR A 131 0.01 5.48 19.49
C TYR A 131 -1.20 4.98 20.30
N PHE A 132 -1.91 3.95 19.80
CA PHE A 132 -3.02 3.33 20.51
C PHE A 132 -2.59 2.73 21.85
N LEU A 133 -1.43 2.06 21.91
CA LEU A 133 -0.93 1.51 23.16
C LEU A 133 -0.57 2.61 24.16
N LYS A 134 0.06 3.70 23.69
CA LYS A 134 0.37 4.89 24.52
C LYS A 134 -0.90 5.50 25.09
N THR A 135 -1.92 5.73 24.26
CA THR A 135 -3.19 6.31 24.72
C THR A 135 -3.93 5.38 25.67
N LEU A 136 -3.93 4.08 25.40
CA LEU A 136 -4.56 3.07 26.26
C LEU A 136 -3.90 2.96 27.63
N ILE A 137 -2.56 2.89 27.69
CA ILE A 137 -1.81 2.88 28.95
C ILE A 137 -2.11 4.15 29.74
N SER A 138 -2.01 5.31 29.09
CA SER A 138 -2.30 6.58 29.77
C SER A 138 -3.74 6.64 30.30
N ALA A 139 -4.72 6.05 29.60
CA ALA A 139 -6.10 6.00 30.07
C ALA A 139 -6.29 5.04 31.27
N LEU A 140 -5.61 3.89 31.27
CA LEU A 140 -5.71 2.89 32.35
C LEU A 140 -5.02 3.30 33.64
N PHE A 141 -3.88 4.01 33.56
CA PHE A 141 -3.08 4.42 34.71
C PHE A 141 -3.40 5.83 35.21
N GLY A 142 -4.56 6.39 34.84
CA GLY A 142 -5.04 7.68 35.34
C GLY A 142 -4.31 8.91 34.77
N GLY A 143 -3.59 8.76 33.66
CA GLY A 143 -3.00 9.87 32.92
C GLY A 143 -4.09 10.75 32.28
N SER A 144 -3.77 12.01 32.04
CA SER A 144 -4.70 12.97 31.42
C SER A 144 -4.89 12.68 29.92
N VAL A 145 -5.83 11.79 29.59
CA VAL A 145 -6.21 11.46 28.21
C VAL A 145 -7.56 12.09 27.89
N THR A 146 -7.62 12.95 26.88
CA THR A 146 -8.90 13.50 26.42
C THR A 146 -9.68 12.41 25.68
N THR A 147 -11.00 12.34 25.85
CA THR A 147 -11.89 11.41 25.14
C THR A 147 -11.65 11.40 23.63
N PHE A 148 -11.35 12.57 23.04
CA PHE A 148 -11.02 12.72 21.62
C PHE A 148 -9.73 11.97 21.21
N THR A 149 -8.69 11.96 22.05
CA THR A 149 -7.44 11.23 21.77
C THR A 149 -7.65 9.71 21.81
N LEU A 150 -8.50 9.22 22.71
CA LEU A 150 -8.88 7.81 22.77
C LEU A 150 -9.66 7.41 21.50
N ILE A 151 -10.71 8.17 21.15
CA ILE A 151 -11.53 7.91 19.97
C ILE A 151 -10.68 7.93 18.69
N SER A 152 -9.84 8.95 18.51
CA SER A 152 -8.98 9.06 17.33
C SER A 152 -7.99 7.90 17.22
N SER A 153 -7.43 7.42 18.34
CA SER A 153 -6.55 6.24 18.34
C SER A 153 -7.27 4.96 17.89
N CYS A 154 -8.52 4.76 18.33
CA CYS A 154 -9.36 3.65 17.87
C CYS A 154 -9.68 3.78 16.36
N ILE A 155 -10.05 4.98 15.90
CA ILE A 155 -10.34 5.24 14.49
C ILE A 155 -9.11 4.96 13.61
N GLY A 156 -7.93 5.40 14.04
CA GLY A 156 -6.68 5.13 13.33
C GLY A 156 -6.42 3.63 13.15
N MET A 157 -6.65 2.84 14.21
CA MET A 157 -6.54 1.37 14.16
C MET A 157 -7.55 0.77 13.17
N VAL A 158 -8.81 1.21 13.21
CA VAL A 158 -9.84 0.75 12.27
C VAL A 158 -9.43 1.06 10.83
N PHE A 159 -8.96 2.28 10.55
CA PHE A 159 -8.54 2.67 9.20
C PHE A 159 -7.41 1.81 8.65
N VAL A 160 -6.35 1.55 9.43
CA VAL A 160 -5.23 0.72 8.94
C VAL A 160 -5.62 -0.76 8.79
N LEU A 161 -6.50 -1.28 9.66
CA LEU A 161 -7.01 -2.66 9.55
C LEU A 161 -7.91 -2.84 8.33
N VAL A 162 -8.78 -1.86 8.04
CA VAL A 162 -9.60 -1.88 6.82
C VAL A 162 -8.71 -1.72 5.59
N ALA A 163 -7.69 -0.86 5.63
CA ALA A 163 -6.73 -0.72 4.54
C ALA A 163 -5.99 -2.03 4.20
N LEU A 164 -5.58 -2.78 5.22
CA LEU A 164 -4.99 -4.12 5.07
C LEU A 164 -6.01 -5.14 4.56
N SER A 165 -7.25 -5.07 5.03
CA SER A 165 -8.34 -5.95 4.58
C SER A 165 -8.65 -5.73 3.10
N CYS A 166 -8.61 -4.50 2.61
CA CYS A 166 -8.73 -4.18 1.18
C CYS A 166 -7.63 -4.86 0.35
N LEU A 167 -6.38 -4.85 0.81
CA LEU A 167 -5.27 -5.54 0.13
C LEU A 167 -5.34 -7.06 0.24
N ASN A 168 -5.92 -7.58 1.31
CA ASN A 168 -6.14 -9.01 1.49
C ASN A 168 -7.46 -9.50 0.86
N SER A 169 -8.13 -8.66 0.06
CA SER A 169 -9.37 -9.03 -0.61
C SER A 169 -9.12 -9.81 -1.90
N HIS A 170 -10.07 -10.66 -2.27
CA HIS A 170 -10.08 -11.30 -3.59
C HIS A 170 -10.12 -10.28 -4.73
N LEU A 171 -10.76 -9.12 -4.51
CA LEU A 171 -10.87 -8.07 -5.50
C LEU A 171 -9.49 -7.45 -5.81
N PHE A 172 -8.64 -7.25 -4.79
CA PHE A 172 -7.28 -6.80 -4.99
C PHE A 172 -6.42 -7.84 -5.72
N PHE A 173 -6.54 -9.12 -5.35
CA PHE A 173 -5.84 -10.21 -6.04
C PHE A 173 -6.14 -10.22 -7.55
N LYS A 174 -7.42 -10.16 -7.91
CA LYS A 174 -7.87 -10.10 -9.32
C LYS A 174 -7.37 -8.83 -10.03
N SER A 175 -7.43 -7.68 -9.36
CA SER A 175 -6.92 -6.42 -9.89
C SER A 175 -5.42 -6.47 -10.17
N ASN A 176 -4.65 -7.09 -9.28
CA ASN A 176 -3.21 -7.27 -9.46
C ASN A 176 -2.91 -8.23 -10.63
N ALA A 177 -3.67 -9.31 -10.80
CA ALA A 177 -3.54 -10.19 -11.96
C ALA A 177 -3.74 -9.41 -13.28
N PHE A 178 -4.68 -8.47 -13.31
CA PHE A 178 -4.85 -7.59 -14.47
C PHE A 178 -3.68 -6.63 -14.70
N TYR A 179 -3.15 -6.01 -13.64
CA TYR A 179 -1.97 -5.14 -13.77
C TYR A 179 -0.76 -5.90 -14.34
N LEU A 180 -0.59 -7.15 -13.93
CA LEU A 180 0.43 -8.06 -14.43
C LEU A 180 0.17 -8.46 -15.88
N HIS A 181 -1.06 -8.84 -16.24
CA HIS A 181 -1.47 -9.11 -17.62
C HIS A 181 -1.11 -7.94 -18.55
N ASN A 182 -1.47 -6.71 -18.17
CA ASN A 182 -1.16 -5.53 -18.96
C ASN A 182 0.34 -5.25 -19.06
N ARG A 183 1.12 -5.63 -18.05
CA ARG A 183 2.58 -5.51 -18.08
C ARG A 183 3.19 -6.49 -19.08
N VAL A 184 2.73 -7.75 -19.09
CA VAL A 184 3.15 -8.78 -20.05
C VAL A 184 2.77 -8.35 -21.48
N TRP A 185 1.53 -7.91 -21.68
CA TRP A 185 1.05 -7.40 -22.97
C TRP A 185 1.92 -6.25 -23.51
N ARG A 186 2.25 -5.26 -22.65
CA ARG A 186 3.18 -4.18 -23.03
C ARG A 186 4.57 -4.68 -23.42
N LYS A 187 5.06 -5.76 -22.82
CA LYS A 187 6.35 -6.37 -23.21
C LYS A 187 6.23 -7.03 -24.58
N GLN A 188 5.20 -7.83 -24.80
CA GLN A 188 4.95 -8.48 -26.10
C GLN A 188 4.84 -7.47 -27.25
N LEU A 189 4.11 -6.37 -27.05
CA LEU A 189 4.01 -5.28 -28.04
C LEU A 189 5.37 -4.69 -28.40
N LYS A 190 6.26 -4.50 -27.41
CA LYS A 190 7.61 -3.99 -27.65
C LYS A 190 8.48 -4.97 -28.41
N LEU A 191 8.38 -6.27 -28.12
CA LEU A 191 9.12 -7.31 -28.85
C LEU A 191 8.65 -7.39 -30.31
N ARG A 192 7.33 -7.44 -30.53
CA ARG A 192 6.74 -7.44 -31.88
C ARG A 192 7.17 -6.24 -32.72
N ASN A 193 7.15 -5.04 -32.14
CA ASN A 193 7.56 -3.82 -32.85
C ASN A 193 9.06 -3.82 -33.18
N LYS A 194 9.92 -4.44 -32.35
CA LYS A 194 11.35 -4.61 -32.66
C LYS A 194 11.57 -5.61 -33.80
N THR A 195 10.79 -6.68 -33.85
CA THR A 195 10.88 -7.69 -34.91
C THR A 195 10.45 -7.15 -36.27
N HIS A 196 9.38 -6.33 -36.33
CA HIS A 196 8.93 -5.70 -37.59
C HIS A 196 9.78 -4.52 -38.09
N SER A 197 10.68 -3.97 -37.26
CA SER A 197 11.59 -2.87 -37.64
C SER A 197 12.96 -3.35 -38.16
N LYS A 198 13.21 -4.66 -38.13
CA LYS A 198 14.37 -5.30 -38.76
C LYS A 198 13.95 -5.92 -40.08
#